data_AF-A0A3B1JUP6-F1
#
_entry.id   AF-A0A3B1JUP6-F1
#
_cell.length_a   1.000
_cell.length_b   1.000
_cell.length_c   1.000
_cell.angle_alpha   90.00
_cell.angle_beta   90.00
_cell.angle_gamma   90.00
#
_symmetry.space_group_name_H-M   'P 1'
#
loop_
_entity.id
_entity.type
_entity.pdbx_description
1 polymer ?
#
loop_
_entity_poly.entity_id
_entity_poly.type
_entity_poly.pdbx_seq_one_letter_code
_entity_poly.pdbx_strand_id
1 'polypeptide(L)' 'MGYTKLKTLLEDEFPGDLEISGESTPRTSGWFEVEVNGKLVHSKKNGDGFVDSDQKMAKIVSAIEKSIGK' A
#
# COMPACT_ATOMS: atom_id res chain seq x y z
N MET A 1 8.46 -3.99 -4.60
CA MET A 1 7.58 -5.18 -4.58
C MET A 1 6.31 -4.92 -5.40
N GLY A 2 5.55 -5.97 -5.75
CA GLY A 2 4.28 -5.86 -6.48
C GLY A 2 3.05 -6.03 -5.57
N TYR A 3 1.85 -5.87 -6.14
CA TYR A 3 0.56 -5.87 -5.42
C TYR A 3 0.37 -7.11 -4.52
N THR A 4 0.50 -8.32 -5.06
CA THR A 4 0.23 -9.55 -4.30
C THR A 4 1.11 -9.66 -3.06
N LYS A 5 2.40 -9.34 -3.18
CA LYS A 5 3.32 -9.39 -2.04
C LYS A 5 2.99 -8.33 -0.99
N LEU A 6 2.63 -7.12 -1.42
CA LEU A 6 2.22 -6.07 -0.49
C LEU A 6 0.93 -6.47 0.25
N LYS A 7 -0.06 -6.98 -0.49
CA LYS A 7 -1.33 -7.45 0.07
C LYS A 7 -1.10 -8.51 1.15
N THR A 8 -0.34 -9.56 0.85
CA THR A 8 -0.06 -10.63 1.83
C THR A 8 0.63 -10.12 3.09
N LEU A 9 1.59 -9.21 2.97
CA LEU A 9 2.27 -8.63 4.14
C LEU A 9 1.32 -7.80 5.01
N LEU A 10 0.43 -7.02 4.39
CA LEU A 10 -0.55 -6.23 5.13
C LEU A 10 -1.62 -7.11 5.81
N GLU A 11 -2.03 -8.20 5.16
CA GLU A 11 -2.96 -9.17 5.77
C GLU A 11 -2.32 -9.90 6.96
N ASP A 12 -1.01 -10.13 6.94
CA ASP A 12 -0.26 -10.76 8.04
C ASP A 12 -0.09 -9.81 9.24
N GLU A 13 0.23 -8.53 8.97
CA GLU A 13 0.38 -7.49 10.01
C GLU A 13 -0.96 -7.09 10.65
N PHE A 14 -2.06 -7.15 9.89
CA PHE A 14 -3.38 -6.71 10.30
C PHE A 14 -4.47 -7.78 10.03
N PRO A 15 -4.39 -8.95 10.69
CA PRO A 15 -5.25 -10.08 10.37
C PRO A 15 -6.71 -9.79 10.74
N GLY A 16 -7.55 -9.65 9.71
CA GLY A 16 -8.99 -9.38 9.86
C GLY A 16 -9.38 -7.91 10.07
N ASP A 17 -8.38 -7.01 10.15
CA ASP A 17 -8.61 -5.57 10.37
C ASP A 17 -8.72 -4.77 9.06
N LEU A 18 -8.31 -5.35 7.91
CA LEU A 18 -8.22 -4.65 6.62
C LEU A 18 -9.12 -5.24 5.54
N GLU A 19 -9.74 -4.37 4.75
CA GLU A 19 -10.29 -4.68 3.43
C GLU A 19 -9.34 -4.14 2.36
N ILE A 20 -8.70 -5.03 1.59
CA ILE A 20 -7.73 -4.65 0.55
C ILE A 20 -8.31 -4.96 -0.82
N SER A 21 -8.57 -3.92 -1.60
CA SER A 21 -8.91 -4.01 -3.02
C SER A 21 -7.72 -3.60 -3.90
N GLY A 22 -7.77 -3.92 -5.19
CA GLY A 22 -6.72 -3.56 -6.14
C GLY A 22 -7.27 -3.47 -7.54
N GLU A 23 -7.07 -2.32 -8.18
CA GLU A 23 -7.45 -2.10 -9.58
C GLU A 23 -6.22 -2.17 -10.48
N SER A 24 -6.31 -2.97 -11.54
CA SER A 24 -5.30 -2.96 -12.60
C SER A 24 -5.55 -1.78 -13.51
N THR A 25 -4.49 -1.08 -13.93
CA THR A 25 -4.58 0.02 -14.90
C THR A 25 -4.25 -0.49 -16.31
N PRO A 26 -5.23 -0.98 -17.09
CA PRO A 26 -4.96 -1.71 -18.34
C PRO A 26 -4.28 -0.86 -19.43
N ARG A 27 -4.41 0.47 -19.35
CA ARG A 27 -3.86 1.41 -20.34
C ARG A 27 -2.62 2.15 -19.85
N THR A 28 -2.21 1.94 -18.60
CA THR A 28 -1.15 2.74 -17.98
C THR A 28 -0.16 1.85 -17.26
N SER A 29 1.09 1.83 -17.72
CA SER A 29 2.16 1.06 -17.08
C SER A 29 2.95 1.92 -16.10
N GLY A 30 3.65 1.26 -15.17
CA GLY A 30 4.56 1.92 -14.24
C GLY A 30 3.90 2.58 -13.02
N TRP A 31 2.58 2.56 -12.92
CA TRP A 31 1.86 3.11 -11.77
C TRP A 31 1.72 2.06 -10.67
N PHE A 32 1.86 2.54 -9.44
CA PHE A 32 1.59 1.77 -8.25
C PHE A 32 1.29 2.77 -7.15
N GLU A 33 0.03 2.86 -6.77
CA GLU A 33 -0.47 3.81 -5.79
C GLU A 33 -1.15 3.04 -4.67
N VAL A 34 -0.89 3.45 -3.44
CA VAL A 34 -1.47 2.87 -2.24
C VAL A 34 -2.23 3.98 -1.55
N GLU A 35 -3.52 3.74 -1.33
CA GLU A 35 -4.40 4.63 -0.61
C GLU A 35 -4.93 3.92 0.63
N VAL A 36 -5.03 4.67 1.73
CA VAL A 36 -5.59 4.19 2.99
C VAL A 36 -6.75 5.12 3.34
N ASN A 37 -7.98 4.60 3.36
CA ASN A 37 -9.20 5.39 3.60
C ASN A 37 -9.28 6.69 2.75
N GLY A 38 -8.95 6.58 1.46
CA GLY A 38 -8.98 7.70 0.51
C GLY A 38 -7.78 8.66 0.61
N LYS A 39 -6.78 8.35 1.44
CA LYS A 39 -5.53 9.12 1.54
C LYS A 39 -4.40 8.41 0.81
N LEU A 40 -3.80 9.08 -0.17
CA LEU A 40 -2.60 8.59 -0.86
C LEU A 40 -1.39 8.55 0.10
N VAL A 41 -0.87 7.34 0.34
CA VAL A 41 0.27 7.11 1.26
C VAL A 41 1.56 6.76 0.53
N HIS A 42 1.44 6.16 -0.66
CA HIS A 42 2.56 5.82 -1.53
C HIS A 42 2.16 6.01 -2.98
N SER A 43 3.00 6.67 -3.79
CA SER A 43 2.80 6.74 -5.24
C SER A 43 4.13 6.59 -5.97
N LYS A 44 4.24 5.50 -6.71
CA LYS A 44 5.37 5.29 -7.61
C LYS A 44 5.44 6.37 -8.69
N LYS A 45 4.29 6.88 -9.14
CA LYS A 45 4.18 7.94 -10.14
C LYS A 45 4.73 9.26 -9.62
N ASN A 46 4.53 9.57 -8.33
CA ASN A 46 5.04 10.79 -7.69
C ASN A 46 6.50 10.67 -7.22
N GLY A 47 7.20 9.59 -7.57
CA GLY A 47 8.63 9.44 -7.28
C GLY A 47 8.95 8.56 -6.06
N ASP A 48 7.97 7.99 -5.36
CA ASP A 48 8.25 7.10 -4.21
C ASP A 48 8.88 5.76 -4.67
N GLY A 49 8.84 5.47 -5.97
CA GLY A 49 9.38 4.24 -6.54
C GLY A 49 8.59 2.99 -6.13
N PHE A 50 9.22 1.83 -6.20
CA PHE A 50 8.62 0.60 -5.69
C PHE A 50 8.65 0.58 -4.15
N VAL A 51 7.69 -0.09 -3.52
CA VAL A 51 7.78 -0.43 -2.09
C VAL A 51 8.80 -1.57 -1.97
N ASP A 52 10.07 -1.28 -1.81
CA ASP A 52 11.18 -2.26 -1.82
C ASP A 52 12.10 -2.15 -0.60
N SER A 53 11.81 -1.21 0.30
CA SER A 53 12.52 -1.03 1.55
C SER A 53 11.55 -1.08 2.73
N ASP A 54 12.07 -1.48 3.88
CA ASP A 54 11.30 -1.53 5.13
C ASP A 54 10.78 -0.15 5.53
N GLN A 55 11.53 0.92 5.23
CA GLN A 55 11.06 2.30 5.46
C GLN A 55 9.78 2.63 4.67
N LYS A 56 9.69 2.21 3.41
CA LYS A 56 8.50 2.45 2.59
C LYS A 56 7.32 1.60 3.05
N MET A 57 7.60 0.36 3.46
CA MET A 57 6.59 -0.51 4.06
C MET A 57 6.06 0.09 5.37
N ALA A 58 6.94 0.50 6.27
CA ALA A 58 6.60 1.13 7.55
C ALA A 58 5.78 2.41 7.37
N LYS A 59 6.02 3.19 6.31
CA LYS A 59 5.20 4.37 5.97
C LYS A 59 3.73 3.98 5.70
N ILE A 60 3.50 2.89 4.98
CA ILE A 60 2.15 2.38 4.67
C ILE A 60 1.51 1.82 5.94
N VAL A 61 2.22 0.95 6.67
CA VAL A 61 1.78 0.36 7.94
C VAL A 61 1.38 1.45 8.94
N SER A 62 2.24 2.44 9.16
CA SER A 62 1.94 3.55 10.08
C SER A 62 0.74 4.39 9.64
N ALA A 63 0.49 4.52 8.33
CA ALA A 63 -0.69 5.21 7.86
C ALA A 63 -1.97 4.38 8.09
N ILE A 64 -1.88 3.06 7.99
CA ILE A 64 -2.95 2.13 8.31
C ILE A 64 -3.25 2.16 9.81
N GLU A 65 -2.24 2.03 10.68
CA GLU A 65 -2.37 2.11 12.14
C GLU A 65 -3.11 3.37 12.57
N LYS A 66 -2.67 4.53 12.07
CA LYS A 66 -3.33 5.82 12.31
C LYS A 66 -4.75 5.86 11.79
N SER A 67 -5.06 5.12 10.74
CA SER A 67 -6.39 5.09 10.15
C SER A 67 -7.36 4.18 10.92
N ILE A 68 -6.86 3.11 11.54
CA ILE A 68 -7.66 2.18 12.35
C ILE A 68 -7.62 2.52 13.85
N GLY A 69 -6.80 3.49 14.25
CA GLY A 69 -6.69 3.97 15.63
C GLY A 69 -5.85 3.08 16.55
N LYS A 70 -4.91 2.30 15.99
CA LYS A 70 -3.81 1.65 16.72
C LYS A 70 -2.65 2.64 16.88
#